data_AF-A0A922YTU4-F1
#
_entry.id   AF-A0A922YTU4-F1
#
_cell.length_a   1.000
_cell.length_b   1.000
_cell.length_c   1.000
_cell.angle_alpha   90.00
_cell.angle_beta   90.00
_cell.angle_gamma   90.00
#
_symmetry.space_group_name_H-M   'P 1'
#
loop_
_entity.id
_entity.type
_entity.pdbx_description
1 polymer ?
#
loop_
_entity_poly.entity_id
_entity_poly.type
_entity_poly.pdbx_seq_one_letter_code
_entity_poly.pdbx_strand_id
1 'polypeptide(L)'
;MNLKSTLKYALAFTLTACGWPQKTLDSAALDALYAQPLAPPEKPLRVFHLGHSLIGRNIPVMLEQLVGEGHYFRSQLGWGASLQSHWEPDIPVNGFEVENAHDSYQDAKVAMAEGSFDALVMTEAVEIKNSIKYFDSPKYIRRWARDARAANPAIRVYLYETWHPIDDPDGWLNRLDRDLGMYWEGVLLAQGLAHGDTGGPVYVIPAGQVMAALVRRMEQAGGWPGLRTKEDLFHKEPDGKQDLIHASDLGSYLVALTHYAVLYHRSPVGLPYELLQSDGTPAKAPTPEVARIMQEVVWEVVTSYPKTGVAQR
;
A
#
# COMPACT_ATOMS: atom_id res chain seq x y z
N MET A 1 65.20 32.45 32.67
CA MET A 1 64.58 31.12 32.46
C MET A 1 63.10 31.27 32.71
N ASN A 2 62.30 31.28 31.63
CA ASN A 2 60.90 31.69 31.66
C ASN A 2 59.98 30.47 31.52
N LEU A 3 59.02 30.35 32.43
CA LEU A 3 57.91 29.40 32.41
C LEU A 3 56.90 29.83 31.32
N LYS A 4 56.34 28.91 30.52
CA LYS A 4 54.94 28.95 30.04
C LYS A 4 54.53 27.68 29.25
N SER A 5 53.61 26.96 29.89
CA SER A 5 52.45 26.19 29.43
C SER A 5 51.94 26.31 27.97
N THR A 6 51.08 25.33 27.60
CA THR A 6 50.09 25.25 26.50
C THR A 6 50.61 24.84 25.11
N LEU A 7 49.98 23.99 24.30
CA LEU A 7 48.56 23.58 24.20
C LEU A 7 48.48 22.24 23.43
N LYS A 8 47.62 21.30 23.87
CA LYS A 8 47.25 20.09 23.11
C LYS A 8 46.28 20.49 21.99
N TYR A 9 46.61 20.25 20.72
CA TYR A 9 45.64 20.34 19.63
C TYR A 9 44.94 19.00 19.46
N ALA A 10 43.75 18.88 20.04
CA ALA A 10 42.78 17.88 19.63
C ALA A 10 42.02 18.45 18.43
N LEU A 11 42.26 17.91 17.24
CA LEU A 11 41.52 18.26 16.04
C LEU A 11 40.18 17.51 16.08
N ALA A 12 39.15 18.17 16.60
CA ALA A 12 37.78 17.67 16.53
C ALA A 12 37.25 17.91 15.12
N PHE A 13 37.22 16.86 14.29
CA PHE A 13 36.40 16.85 13.08
C PHE A 13 34.93 16.77 13.50
N THR A 14 34.27 17.92 13.55
CA THR A 14 32.81 17.98 13.50
C THR A 14 32.40 17.71 12.06
N LEU A 15 32.16 16.43 11.73
CA LEU A 15 31.38 16.06 10.55
C LEU A 15 29.94 16.53 10.80
N THR A 16 29.67 17.79 10.48
CA THR A 16 28.30 18.23 10.24
C THR A 16 27.85 17.51 8.98
N ALA A 17 26.96 16.54 9.15
CA ALA A 17 26.22 15.93 8.05
C ALA A 17 25.31 17.00 7.42
N CYS A 18 25.90 17.87 6.60
CA CYS A 18 25.16 18.70 5.66
C CYS A 18 24.65 17.76 4.55
N GLY A 19 23.60 17.00 4.85
CA GLY A 19 22.83 16.32 3.83
C GLY A 19 22.28 17.38 2.88
N TRP A 20 22.51 17.24 1.58
CA TRP A 20 21.80 18.06 0.60
C TRP A 20 20.29 17.94 0.84
N PRO A 21 19.53 19.03 0.76
CA PRO A 21 18.08 18.97 0.98
C PRO A 21 17.47 17.94 0.03
N GLN A 22 16.75 16.98 0.61
CA GLN A 22 16.06 15.96 -0.16
C GLN A 22 15.04 16.64 -1.08
N LYS A 23 15.12 16.36 -2.39
CA LYS A 23 14.22 16.97 -3.37
C LYS A 23 12.79 16.53 -3.06
N THR A 24 11.88 17.49 -2.97
CA THR A 24 10.46 17.24 -2.69
C THR A 24 9.60 18.14 -3.56
N LEU A 25 8.45 17.62 -4.01
CA LEU A 25 7.37 18.45 -4.54
C LEU A 25 6.67 19.16 -3.38
N ASP A 26 6.21 20.39 -3.62
CA ASP A 26 5.20 21.00 -2.75
C ASP A 26 3.81 20.40 -3.03
N SER A 27 2.83 20.70 -2.18
CA SER A 27 1.47 20.14 -2.30
C SER A 27 0.84 20.46 -3.66
N ALA A 28 0.96 21.71 -4.15
CA ALA A 28 0.32 22.12 -5.39
C ALA A 28 0.95 21.41 -6.61
N ALA A 29 2.28 21.26 -6.62
CA ALA A 29 2.99 20.52 -7.65
C ALA A 29 2.66 19.02 -7.61
N LEU A 30 2.51 18.43 -6.42
CA LEU A 30 2.08 17.05 -6.28
C LEU A 30 0.64 16.86 -6.77
N ASP A 31 -0.30 17.71 -6.33
CA ASP A 31 -1.71 17.63 -6.71
C ASP A 31 -1.92 17.84 -8.22
N ALA A 32 -1.11 18.70 -8.85
CA ALA A 32 -1.14 18.91 -10.29
C ALA A 32 -0.86 17.63 -11.11
N LEU A 33 -0.10 16.66 -10.56
CA LEU A 33 0.14 15.36 -11.21
C LEU A 33 -1.14 14.52 -11.35
N TYR A 34 -2.16 14.78 -10.53
CA TYR A 34 -3.40 14.02 -10.45
C TYR A 34 -4.64 14.82 -10.88
N ALA A 35 -4.43 16.03 -11.42
CA ALA A 35 -5.53 16.90 -11.87
C ALA A 35 -6.34 16.30 -13.02
N GLN A 36 -5.75 15.37 -13.79
CA GLN A 36 -6.44 14.62 -14.83
C GLN A 36 -6.54 13.15 -14.41
N PRO A 37 -7.75 12.59 -14.30
CA PRO A 37 -7.91 11.18 -13.99
C PRO A 37 -7.41 10.29 -15.14
N LEU A 38 -7.01 9.07 -14.80
CA LEU A 38 -6.69 8.03 -15.76
C LEU A 38 -7.96 7.56 -16.49
N ALA A 39 -7.82 7.20 -17.77
CA ALA A 39 -8.88 6.49 -18.48
C ALA A 39 -9.12 5.10 -17.86
N PRO A 40 -10.38 4.64 -17.72
CA PRO A 40 -10.68 3.27 -17.29
C PRO A 40 -10.00 2.24 -18.20
N PRO A 41 -9.52 1.10 -17.68
CA PRO A 41 -9.01 0.03 -18.53
C PRO A 41 -10.13 -0.63 -19.34
N GLU A 42 -9.85 -0.92 -20.61
CA GLU A 42 -10.81 -1.54 -21.55
C GLU A 42 -10.80 -3.08 -21.50
N LYS A 43 -9.74 -3.67 -20.95
CA LYS A 43 -9.52 -5.12 -20.85
C LYS A 43 -9.17 -5.51 -19.40
N PRO A 44 -9.37 -6.79 -19.02
CA PRO A 44 -8.79 -7.34 -17.79
C PRO A 44 -7.29 -7.08 -17.69
N LEU A 45 -6.81 -6.83 -16.46
CA LEU A 45 -5.43 -6.43 -16.20
C LEU A 45 -4.57 -7.62 -15.76
N ARG A 46 -3.30 -7.61 -16.18
CA ARG A 46 -2.20 -8.36 -15.56
C ARG A 46 -1.58 -7.50 -14.46
N VAL A 47 -1.70 -7.92 -13.20
CA VAL A 47 -1.28 -7.12 -12.03
C VAL A 47 -0.15 -7.80 -11.28
N PHE A 48 0.90 -7.05 -10.96
CA PHE A 48 1.97 -7.52 -10.07
C PHE A 48 1.80 -6.90 -8.68
N HIS A 49 1.77 -7.73 -7.64
CA HIS A 49 1.68 -7.30 -6.24
C HIS A 49 3.04 -7.46 -5.54
N LEU A 50 3.63 -6.36 -5.09
CA LEU A 50 4.94 -6.32 -4.44
C LEU A 50 4.83 -5.76 -3.02
N GLY A 51 5.31 -6.50 -2.03
CA GLY A 51 5.41 -5.97 -0.66
C GLY A 51 5.41 -7.06 0.39
N HIS A 52 4.49 -6.98 1.33
CA HIS A 52 4.56 -7.79 2.55
C HIS A 52 3.20 -8.35 2.98
N SER A 53 3.14 -8.91 4.18
CA SER A 53 1.97 -9.59 4.76
C SER A 53 0.65 -8.78 4.77
N LEU A 54 0.67 -7.46 4.57
CA LEU A 54 -0.56 -6.64 4.47
C LEU A 54 -1.16 -6.57 3.06
N ILE A 55 -0.42 -7.03 2.05
CA ILE A 55 -1.03 -7.52 0.81
C ILE A 55 -1.58 -8.93 1.10
N GLY A 56 -0.75 -9.79 1.69
CA GLY A 56 -1.12 -11.17 1.96
C GLY A 56 -1.47 -11.96 0.69
N ARG A 57 -1.77 -13.25 0.85
CA ARG A 57 -2.12 -14.11 -0.31
C ARG A 57 -3.59 -14.03 -0.69
N ASN A 58 -4.44 -13.64 0.26
CA ASN A 58 -5.89 -13.64 0.08
C ASN A 58 -6.37 -12.47 -0.78
N ILE A 59 -5.81 -11.26 -0.64
CA ILE A 59 -6.28 -10.07 -1.37
C ILE A 59 -6.17 -10.23 -2.89
N PRO A 60 -5.04 -10.68 -3.48
CA PRO A 60 -4.95 -10.89 -4.92
C PRO A 60 -5.93 -11.96 -5.45
N VAL A 61 -6.14 -13.04 -4.69
CA VAL A 61 -7.10 -14.11 -5.04
C VAL A 61 -8.55 -13.64 -4.94
N MET A 62 -8.88 -12.84 -3.94
CA MET A 62 -10.21 -12.21 -3.84
C MET A 62 -10.43 -11.22 -4.98
N LEU A 63 -9.42 -10.43 -5.34
CA LEU A 63 -9.49 -9.51 -6.49
C LEU A 63 -9.76 -10.27 -7.80
N GLU A 64 -9.09 -11.40 -8.03
CA GLU A 64 -9.32 -12.24 -9.21
C GLU A 64 -10.78 -12.70 -9.31
N GLN A 65 -11.36 -13.15 -8.19
CA GLN A 65 -12.77 -13.55 -8.13
C GLN A 65 -13.74 -12.39 -8.37
N LEU A 66 -13.43 -11.19 -7.89
CA LEU A 66 -14.24 -9.99 -8.07
C LEU A 66 -14.23 -9.47 -9.53
N VAL A 67 -13.14 -9.70 -10.26
CA VAL A 67 -13.02 -9.31 -11.67
C VAL A 67 -13.58 -10.38 -12.60
N GLY A 68 -13.26 -11.64 -12.35
CA GLY A 68 -13.61 -12.77 -13.21
C GLY A 68 -12.62 -12.97 -14.37
N GLU A 69 -13.15 -13.45 -15.49
CA GLU A 69 -12.36 -13.96 -16.61
C GLU A 69 -11.35 -12.94 -17.16
N GLY A 70 -10.12 -13.41 -17.39
CA GLY A 70 -9.04 -12.66 -18.01
C GLY A 70 -8.18 -11.84 -17.04
N HIS A 71 -8.59 -11.66 -15.78
CA HIS A 71 -7.67 -11.12 -14.77
C HIS A 71 -6.53 -12.11 -14.53
N TYR A 72 -5.35 -11.59 -14.26
CA TYR A 72 -4.19 -12.39 -13.94
C TYR A 72 -3.30 -11.64 -12.97
N PHE A 73 -2.74 -12.34 -12.00
CA PHE A 73 -1.80 -11.75 -11.07
C PHE A 73 -0.56 -12.61 -10.81
N ARG A 74 0.49 -11.92 -10.40
CA ARG A 74 1.67 -12.49 -9.74
C ARG A 74 2.02 -11.66 -8.52
N SER A 75 2.76 -12.26 -7.59
CA SER A 75 3.19 -11.57 -6.38
C SER A 75 4.59 -11.95 -5.94
N GLN A 76 5.23 -11.03 -5.21
CA GLN A 76 6.39 -11.29 -4.39
C GLN A 76 6.21 -10.63 -3.03
N LEU A 77 6.25 -11.44 -1.97
CA LEU A 77 5.90 -11.03 -0.62
C LEU A 77 7.02 -11.36 0.39
N GLY A 78 6.93 -10.76 1.58
CA GLY A 78 7.74 -11.09 2.75
C GLY A 78 7.14 -10.60 4.08
N TRP A 79 7.76 -10.92 5.21
CA TRP A 79 7.34 -10.49 6.54
C TRP A 79 7.84 -9.09 6.85
N GLY A 80 6.92 -8.11 6.83
CA GLY A 80 7.26 -6.70 7.02
C GLY A 80 8.34 -6.20 6.04
N ALA A 81 8.44 -6.83 4.86
CA ALA A 81 9.46 -6.53 3.87
C ALA A 81 9.30 -5.11 3.32
N SER A 82 10.43 -4.40 3.21
CA SER A 82 10.46 -3.05 2.64
C SER A 82 10.65 -3.10 1.13
N LEU A 83 10.33 -2.01 0.43
CA LEU A 83 10.62 -1.91 -0.99
C LEU A 83 12.13 -2.00 -1.28
N GLN A 84 12.95 -1.62 -0.30
CA GLN A 84 14.40 -1.77 -0.32
C GLN A 84 14.84 -3.24 -0.29
N SER A 85 14.28 -4.08 0.59
CA SER A 85 14.72 -5.47 0.69
C SER A 85 14.37 -6.29 -0.55
N HIS A 86 13.26 -5.96 -1.23
CA HIS A 86 12.97 -6.55 -2.54
C HIS A 86 13.92 -6.08 -3.65
N TRP A 87 14.59 -4.94 -3.46
CA TRP A 87 15.46 -4.34 -4.46
C TRP A 87 16.93 -4.69 -4.29
N GLU A 88 17.47 -4.61 -3.07
CA GLU A 88 18.91 -4.78 -2.86
C GLU A 88 19.25 -6.27 -2.75
N PRO A 89 20.16 -6.81 -3.59
CA PRO A 89 20.45 -8.24 -3.62
C PRO A 89 21.07 -8.75 -2.30
N ASP A 90 21.73 -7.87 -1.56
CA ASP A 90 22.42 -8.20 -0.31
C ASP A 90 21.53 -8.00 0.93
N ILE A 91 20.27 -7.56 0.76
CA ILE A 91 19.32 -7.40 1.85
C ILE A 91 18.28 -8.51 1.75
N PRO A 92 18.24 -9.46 2.70
CA PRO A 92 17.28 -10.55 2.64
C PRO A 92 15.84 -10.05 2.79
N VAL A 93 14.93 -10.66 2.05
CA VAL A 93 13.49 -10.53 2.30
C VAL A 93 13.10 -11.55 3.37
N ASN A 94 12.77 -11.08 4.56
CA ASN A 94 12.34 -11.97 5.65
C ASN A 94 11.08 -12.75 5.25
N GLY A 95 11.02 -14.04 5.60
CA GLY A 95 9.86 -14.89 5.28
C GLY A 95 9.68 -15.21 3.80
N PHE A 96 10.65 -14.91 2.92
CA PHE A 96 10.50 -15.04 1.47
C PHE A 96 10.01 -16.41 1.01
N GLU A 97 10.69 -17.49 1.41
CA GLU A 97 10.32 -18.84 0.99
C GLU A 97 8.91 -19.21 1.45
N VAL A 98 8.55 -18.82 2.68
CA VAL A 98 7.22 -19.09 3.23
C VAL A 98 6.17 -18.32 2.46
N GLU A 99 6.33 -17.01 2.31
CA GLU A 99 5.33 -16.13 1.70
C GLU A 99 5.10 -16.39 0.21
N ASN A 100 6.11 -16.91 -0.48
CA ASN A 100 6.09 -17.13 -1.91
C ASN A 100 5.94 -18.62 -2.30
N ALA A 101 5.66 -19.51 -1.34
CA ALA A 101 5.35 -20.92 -1.59
C ALA A 101 3.93 -21.10 -2.18
N HIS A 102 3.71 -20.57 -3.39
CA HIS A 102 2.46 -20.65 -4.13
C HIS A 102 2.68 -20.45 -5.64
N ASP A 103 1.78 -20.96 -6.48
CA ASP A 103 1.94 -20.94 -7.96
C ASP A 103 1.93 -19.54 -8.59
N SER A 104 1.38 -18.55 -7.87
CA SER A 104 1.37 -17.14 -8.32
C SER A 104 2.63 -16.35 -7.98
N TYR A 105 3.69 -17.00 -7.50
CA TYR A 105 4.96 -16.32 -7.24
C TYR A 105 5.72 -16.03 -8.54
N GLN A 106 6.34 -14.85 -8.62
CA GLN A 106 7.35 -14.52 -9.61
C GLN A 106 8.34 -13.51 -9.01
N ASP A 107 9.64 -13.65 -9.32
CA ASP A 107 10.65 -12.67 -8.89
C ASP A 107 10.30 -11.27 -9.43
N ALA A 108 10.30 -10.27 -8.54
CA ALA A 108 9.82 -8.94 -8.87
C ALA A 108 10.70 -8.22 -9.90
N LYS A 109 12.03 -8.41 -9.85
CA LYS A 109 12.91 -7.75 -10.83
C LYS A 109 12.77 -8.38 -12.20
N VAL A 110 12.65 -9.71 -12.26
CA VAL A 110 12.37 -10.42 -13.52
C VAL A 110 11.03 -9.97 -14.08
N ALA A 111 9.97 -9.95 -13.27
CA ALA A 111 8.63 -9.51 -13.68
C ALA A 111 8.62 -8.07 -14.23
N MET A 112 9.31 -7.14 -13.56
CA MET A 112 9.40 -5.76 -14.04
C MET A 112 10.24 -5.64 -15.31
N ALA A 113 11.33 -6.40 -15.44
CA ALA A 113 12.17 -6.37 -16.63
C ALA A 113 11.50 -6.97 -17.88
N GLU A 114 10.61 -7.94 -17.71
CA GLU A 114 9.82 -8.54 -18.79
C GLU A 114 8.77 -7.58 -19.38
N GLY A 115 8.31 -6.59 -18.60
CA GLY A 115 7.32 -5.61 -19.06
C GLY A 115 5.93 -6.19 -19.38
N SER A 116 5.60 -7.39 -18.88
CA SER A 116 4.37 -8.12 -19.24
C SER A 116 3.14 -7.75 -18.40
N PHE A 117 3.28 -6.87 -17.41
CA PHE A 117 2.20 -6.44 -16.51
C PHE A 117 1.61 -5.10 -16.94
N ASP A 118 0.29 -4.97 -16.83
CA ASP A 118 -0.43 -3.72 -17.09
C ASP A 118 -0.43 -2.81 -15.84
N ALA A 119 -0.28 -3.38 -14.64
CA ALA A 119 -0.16 -2.64 -13.39
C ALA A 119 0.85 -3.24 -12.39
N LEU A 120 1.56 -2.37 -11.68
CA LEU A 120 2.35 -2.67 -10.48
C LEU A 120 1.64 -2.08 -9.27
N VAL A 121 1.27 -2.92 -8.31
CA VAL A 121 0.79 -2.53 -6.97
C VAL A 121 1.90 -2.81 -5.97
N MET A 122 2.38 -1.78 -5.28
CA MET A 122 3.45 -1.91 -4.31
C MET A 122 3.12 -1.22 -2.99
N THR A 123 3.53 -1.78 -1.86
CA THR A 123 3.43 -1.13 -0.54
C THR A 123 4.80 -1.09 0.14
N GLU A 124 5.04 -0.02 0.91
CA GLU A 124 6.17 0.05 1.82
C GLU A 124 5.85 -0.63 3.16
N ALA A 125 6.88 -1.16 3.83
CA ALA A 125 6.78 -1.74 5.15
C ALA A 125 6.15 -0.79 6.17
N VAL A 126 5.47 -1.36 7.16
CA VAL A 126 4.98 -0.66 8.35
C VAL A 126 5.83 -1.04 9.56
N GLU A 127 6.05 -0.15 10.54
CA GLU A 127 5.47 1.18 10.71
C GLU A 127 6.09 2.25 9.76
N ILE A 128 5.25 3.08 9.14
CA ILE A 128 5.63 3.95 8.02
C ILE A 128 6.68 5.01 8.36
N LYS A 129 6.61 5.60 9.56
CA LYS A 129 7.60 6.59 10.02
C LYS A 129 8.97 5.94 10.20
N ASN A 130 9.03 4.71 10.71
CA ASN A 130 10.27 3.95 10.78
C ASN A 130 10.78 3.56 9.40
N SER A 131 9.91 3.13 8.50
CA SER A 131 10.32 2.78 7.13
C SER A 131 10.94 3.95 6.38
N ILE A 132 10.31 5.13 6.46
CA ILE A 132 10.86 6.39 5.92
C ILE A 132 12.25 6.68 6.49
N LYS A 133 12.46 6.45 7.78
CA LYS A 133 13.72 6.76 8.47
C LYS A 133 14.85 5.80 8.10
N TYR A 134 14.55 4.53 7.84
CA TYR A 134 15.57 3.48 7.78
C TYR A 134 15.74 2.83 6.40
N PHE A 135 14.77 2.92 5.49
CA PHE A 135 14.76 2.13 4.25
C PHE A 135 14.80 2.96 2.96
N ASP A 136 15.09 4.27 3.04
CA ASP A 136 15.04 5.19 1.90
C ASP A 136 13.74 5.08 1.06
N SER A 137 12.59 4.90 1.71
CA SER A 137 11.33 4.54 1.02
C SER A 137 11.00 5.35 -0.25
N PRO A 138 11.13 6.70 -0.28
CA PRO A 138 10.88 7.47 -1.51
C PRO A 138 11.80 7.10 -2.69
N LYS A 139 13.07 6.73 -2.41
CA LYS A 139 14.04 6.31 -3.42
C LYS A 139 13.64 4.98 -4.05
N TYR A 140 13.15 4.02 -3.27
CA TYR A 140 12.74 2.72 -3.83
C TYR A 140 11.40 2.78 -4.54
N ILE A 141 10.47 3.63 -4.10
CA ILE A 141 9.26 3.95 -4.88
C ILE A 141 9.64 4.48 -6.27
N ARG A 142 10.56 5.46 -6.33
CA ARG A 142 11.07 6.01 -7.59
C ARG A 142 11.72 4.94 -8.47
N ARG A 143 12.59 4.10 -7.89
CA ARG A 143 13.32 3.04 -8.61
C ARG A 143 12.37 2.01 -9.23
N TRP A 144 11.45 1.46 -8.44
CA TRP A 144 10.47 0.49 -8.93
C TRP A 144 9.59 1.10 -10.02
N ALA A 145 9.06 2.31 -9.82
CA ALA A 145 8.22 2.98 -10.81
C ALA A 145 8.97 3.26 -12.13
N ARG A 146 10.20 3.78 -12.04
CA ARG A 146 11.03 4.09 -13.20
C ARG A 146 11.39 2.84 -13.99
N ASP A 147 11.85 1.79 -13.32
CA ASP A 147 12.34 0.59 -14.01
C ASP A 147 11.18 -0.22 -14.61
N ALA A 148 10.02 -0.27 -13.94
CA ALA A 148 8.80 -0.82 -14.52
C ALA A 148 8.39 -0.08 -15.81
N ARG A 149 8.44 1.26 -15.81
CA ARG A 149 8.11 2.06 -17.00
C ARG A 149 9.18 2.07 -18.09
N ALA A 150 10.43 1.77 -17.73
CA ALA A 150 11.48 1.57 -18.71
C ALA A 150 11.23 0.32 -19.57
N ALA A 151 10.70 -0.75 -18.97
CA ALA A 151 10.32 -1.97 -19.67
C ALA A 151 8.95 -1.88 -20.35
N ASN A 152 7.96 -1.28 -19.68
CA ASN A 152 6.63 -1.04 -20.23
C ASN A 152 6.17 0.41 -19.97
N PRO A 153 6.31 1.32 -20.95
CA PRO A 153 5.90 2.72 -20.78
C PRO A 153 4.41 2.93 -20.45
N ALA A 154 3.56 1.94 -20.70
CA ALA A 154 2.12 2.01 -20.44
C ALA A 154 1.71 1.46 -19.06
N ILE A 155 2.63 0.87 -18.28
CA ILE A 155 2.29 0.29 -16.97
C ILE A 155 1.78 1.37 -16.00
N ARG A 156 0.67 1.06 -15.32
CA ARG A 156 0.15 1.88 -14.22
C ARG A 156 0.82 1.47 -12.92
N VAL A 157 1.30 2.42 -12.14
CA VAL A 157 2.03 2.14 -10.89
C VAL A 157 1.22 2.70 -9.73
N TYR A 158 0.98 1.85 -8.73
CA TYR A 158 0.16 2.15 -7.55
C TYR A 158 0.95 1.91 -6.27
N LEU A 159 0.95 2.92 -5.39
CA LEU A 159 1.31 2.81 -3.99
C LEU A 159 0.07 2.39 -3.20
N TYR A 160 0.09 1.20 -2.64
CA TYR A 160 -0.95 0.69 -1.76
C TYR A 160 -0.74 1.27 -0.35
N GLU A 161 -1.61 2.19 0.04
CA GLU A 161 -1.61 2.78 1.39
C GLU A 161 -2.23 1.77 2.35
N THR A 162 -1.40 1.37 3.33
CA THR A 162 -1.75 0.43 4.39
C THR A 162 -1.96 1.19 5.70
N TRP A 163 -2.22 0.44 6.77
CA TRP A 163 -2.50 0.94 8.11
C TRP A 163 -1.41 0.51 9.11
N HIS A 164 -1.47 1.08 10.29
CA HIS A 164 -0.63 0.75 11.45
C HIS A 164 -1.47 -0.03 12.49
N PRO A 165 -0.86 -0.54 13.58
CA PRO A 165 -1.59 -1.36 14.55
C PRO A 165 -2.80 -0.65 15.18
N ILE A 166 -3.89 -1.39 15.39
CA ILE A 166 -5.18 -0.83 15.85
C ILE A 166 -5.18 -0.31 17.30
N ASP A 167 -4.15 -0.65 18.07
CA ASP A 167 -3.93 -0.23 19.45
C ASP A 167 -2.89 0.91 19.59
N ASP A 168 -2.53 1.56 18.47
CA ASP A 168 -1.56 2.65 18.49
C ASP A 168 -1.97 3.77 19.48
N PRO A 169 -1.04 4.23 20.33
CA PRO A 169 -1.36 5.16 21.42
C PRO A 169 -1.79 6.55 20.94
N ASP A 170 -1.44 6.96 19.70
CA ASP A 170 -1.94 8.21 19.12
C ASP A 170 -3.39 8.09 18.60
N GLY A 171 -3.94 6.87 18.60
CA GLY A 171 -5.28 6.53 18.14
C GLY A 171 -5.32 6.17 16.66
N TRP A 172 -5.86 4.99 16.36
CA TRP A 172 -5.83 4.41 15.01
C TRP A 172 -6.47 5.29 13.92
N LEU A 173 -7.68 5.80 14.17
CA LEU A 173 -8.36 6.70 13.22
C LEU A 173 -7.62 8.04 13.07
N ASN A 174 -7.10 8.60 14.15
CA ASN A 174 -6.36 9.87 14.11
C ASN A 174 -5.09 9.76 13.26
N ARG A 175 -4.38 8.64 13.42
CA ARG A 175 -3.19 8.32 12.64
C ARG A 175 -3.52 8.13 11.17
N LEU A 176 -4.61 7.44 10.82
CA LEU A 176 -5.02 7.28 9.41
C LEU A 176 -5.31 8.63 8.74
N ASP A 177 -5.97 9.56 9.42
CA ASP A 177 -6.22 10.91 8.87
C ASP A 177 -4.92 11.70 8.67
N ARG A 178 -4.01 11.61 9.64
CA ARG A 178 -2.77 12.39 9.66
C ARG A 178 -1.72 11.85 8.69
N ASP A 179 -1.51 10.55 8.72
CA ASP A 179 -0.34 9.92 8.10
C ASP A 179 -0.46 9.85 6.58
N LEU A 180 -1.68 9.87 6.01
CA LEU A 180 -1.89 9.96 4.57
C LEU A 180 -1.19 11.21 4.00
N GLY A 181 -1.58 12.40 4.46
CA GLY A 181 -0.96 13.64 4.00
C GLY A 181 0.50 13.77 4.45
N MET A 182 0.81 13.37 5.69
CA MET A 182 2.12 13.59 6.28
C MET A 182 3.22 12.69 5.69
N TYR A 183 2.94 11.39 5.53
CA TYR A 183 3.95 10.40 5.19
C TYR A 183 3.73 9.81 3.80
N TRP A 184 2.53 9.32 3.50
CA TRP A 184 2.25 8.69 2.21
C TRP A 184 2.33 9.69 1.05
N GLU A 185 1.72 10.87 1.20
CA GLU A 185 1.80 11.93 0.20
C GLU A 185 3.06 12.78 0.39
N GLY A 186 3.20 13.42 1.56
CA GLY A 186 4.20 14.45 1.81
C GLY A 186 5.66 13.96 1.86
N VAL A 187 5.88 12.65 2.02
CA VAL A 187 7.23 12.06 1.99
C VAL A 187 7.37 11.09 0.84
N LEU A 188 6.60 10.00 0.83
CA LEU A 188 6.78 8.92 -0.14
C LEU A 188 6.55 9.39 -1.58
N LEU A 189 5.37 9.94 -1.88
CA LEU A 189 5.08 10.45 -3.23
C LEU A 189 5.84 11.74 -3.53
N ALA A 190 5.78 12.74 -2.65
CA ALA A 190 6.36 14.05 -2.91
C ALA A 190 7.87 13.98 -3.18
N GLN A 191 8.61 13.14 -2.45
CA GLN A 191 10.06 13.01 -2.65
C GLN A 191 10.41 11.98 -3.72
N GLY A 192 9.64 10.89 -3.83
CA GLY A 192 9.85 9.86 -4.86
C GLY A 192 9.63 10.41 -6.28
N LEU A 193 8.64 11.28 -6.45
CA LEU A 193 8.28 11.88 -7.75
C LEU A 193 9.03 13.18 -8.05
N ALA A 194 9.71 13.80 -7.08
CA ALA A 194 10.35 15.11 -7.25
C ALA A 194 11.38 15.16 -8.38
N HIS A 195 11.96 14.01 -8.73
CA HIS A 195 12.97 13.93 -9.79
C HIS A 195 12.39 14.03 -11.20
N GLY A 196 11.09 13.77 -11.38
CA GLY A 196 10.42 13.85 -12.69
C GLY A 196 10.84 12.78 -13.69
N ASP A 197 11.53 11.73 -13.26
CA ASP A 197 12.08 10.66 -14.11
C ASP A 197 11.37 9.31 -13.91
N THR A 198 10.30 9.26 -13.13
CA THR A 198 9.49 8.04 -12.96
C THR A 198 8.65 7.71 -14.19
N GLY A 199 8.55 8.58 -15.20
CA GLY A 199 7.71 8.40 -16.39
C GLY A 199 6.22 8.66 -16.17
N GLY A 200 5.83 9.22 -15.01
CA GLY A 200 4.44 9.58 -14.70
C GLY A 200 4.11 9.49 -13.20
N PRO A 201 2.88 9.85 -12.79
CA PRO A 201 2.43 9.79 -11.40
C PRO A 201 2.44 8.36 -10.87
N VAL A 202 2.68 8.18 -9.56
CA VAL A 202 2.37 6.92 -8.86
C VAL A 202 1.03 7.13 -8.16
N TYR A 203 0.02 6.34 -8.50
CA TYR A 203 -1.34 6.47 -7.97
C TYR A 203 -1.47 5.77 -6.61
N VAL A 204 -2.55 5.99 -5.88
CA VAL A 204 -2.73 5.45 -4.53
C VAL A 204 -3.94 4.51 -4.47
N ILE A 205 -3.77 3.36 -3.82
CA ILE A 205 -4.87 2.49 -3.39
C ILE A 205 -5.09 2.76 -1.89
N PRO A 206 -6.14 3.51 -1.48
CA PRO A 206 -6.25 4.12 -0.16
C PRO A 206 -6.97 3.21 0.85
N ALA A 207 -6.42 2.03 1.14
CA ALA A 207 -7.15 1.06 1.95
C ALA A 207 -7.29 1.47 3.42
N GLY A 208 -6.29 2.12 4.01
CA GLY A 208 -6.39 2.67 5.35
C GLY A 208 -7.53 3.69 5.43
N GLN A 209 -7.70 4.53 4.41
CA GLN A 209 -8.79 5.51 4.35
C GLN A 209 -10.16 4.86 4.18
N VAL A 210 -10.27 3.82 3.36
CA VAL A 210 -11.50 3.02 3.23
C VAL A 210 -11.86 2.37 4.57
N MET A 211 -10.88 1.78 5.26
CA MET A 211 -11.11 1.19 6.57
C MET A 211 -11.59 2.24 7.59
N ALA A 212 -10.95 3.42 7.63
CA ALA A 212 -11.37 4.51 8.51
C ALA A 212 -12.80 4.96 8.23
N ALA A 213 -13.17 5.12 6.95
CA ALA A 213 -14.52 5.51 6.55
C ALA A 213 -15.56 4.46 6.96
N LEU A 214 -15.27 3.17 6.77
CA LEU A 214 -16.17 2.09 7.16
C LEU A 214 -16.34 2.04 8.69
N VAL A 215 -15.25 2.11 9.45
CA VAL A 215 -15.29 2.08 10.91
C VAL A 215 -16.07 3.26 11.47
N ARG A 216 -15.89 4.47 10.95
CA ARG A 216 -16.68 5.65 11.34
C ARG A 216 -18.17 5.44 11.10
N ARG A 217 -18.55 4.94 9.91
CA ARG A 217 -19.96 4.68 9.58
C ARG A 217 -20.55 3.57 10.46
N MET A 218 -19.75 2.54 10.77
CA MET A 218 -20.13 1.46 11.69
C MET A 218 -20.36 1.98 13.11
N GLU A 219 -19.43 2.78 13.65
CA GLU A 219 -19.54 3.36 15.00
C GLU A 219 -20.78 4.26 15.12
N GLN A 220 -21.06 5.09 14.11
CA GLN A 220 -22.25 5.93 14.06
C GLN A 220 -23.56 5.12 14.04
N ALA A 221 -23.55 3.95 13.40
CA ALA A 221 -24.69 3.04 13.36
C ALA A 221 -24.83 2.18 14.64
N GLY A 222 -23.86 2.20 15.55
CA GLY A 222 -23.83 1.32 16.72
C GLY A 222 -23.40 -0.12 16.41
N GLY A 223 -22.75 -0.34 15.27
CA GLY A 223 -22.32 -1.65 14.77
C GLY A 223 -23.38 -2.39 13.95
N TRP A 224 -22.93 -3.38 13.18
CA TRP A 224 -23.76 -4.23 12.34
C TRP A 224 -23.57 -5.72 12.69
N PRO A 225 -24.52 -6.60 12.28
CA PRO A 225 -24.31 -8.04 12.40
C PRO A 225 -23.03 -8.50 11.67
N GLY A 226 -22.08 -9.05 12.43
CA GLY A 226 -20.80 -9.53 11.90
C GLY A 226 -19.70 -8.47 11.79
N LEU A 227 -19.99 -7.18 12.02
CA LEU A 227 -19.01 -6.09 12.06
C LEU A 227 -19.45 -5.05 13.10
N ARG A 228 -18.99 -5.20 14.34
CA ARG A 228 -19.40 -4.37 15.48
C ARG A 228 -18.30 -3.44 15.97
N THR A 229 -17.04 -3.85 15.80
CA THR A 229 -15.88 -3.06 16.21
C THR A 229 -14.81 -3.09 15.13
N LYS A 230 -13.84 -2.16 15.18
CA LYS A 230 -12.74 -2.12 14.20
C LYS A 230 -11.92 -3.41 14.19
N GLU A 231 -11.79 -4.07 15.35
CA GLU A 231 -11.11 -5.35 15.53
C GLU A 231 -11.67 -6.47 14.64
N ASP A 232 -12.95 -6.41 14.26
CA ASP A 232 -13.57 -7.40 13.38
C ASP A 232 -12.98 -7.40 11.95
N LEU A 233 -12.33 -6.30 11.54
CA LEU A 233 -11.57 -6.21 10.28
C LEU A 233 -10.18 -6.89 10.36
N PHE A 234 -9.79 -7.39 11.54
CA PHE A 234 -8.47 -7.92 11.82
C PHE A 234 -8.53 -9.36 12.32
N HIS A 235 -7.49 -10.13 12.04
CA HIS A 235 -7.46 -11.55 12.37
C HIS A 235 -7.58 -11.77 13.89
N LYS A 236 -8.17 -12.90 14.27
CA LYS A 236 -8.22 -13.36 15.64
C LYS A 236 -7.67 -14.77 15.68
N GLU A 237 -6.64 -14.94 16.47
CA GLU A 237 -5.96 -16.22 16.65
C GLU A 237 -6.92 -17.27 17.21
N PRO A 238 -6.65 -18.57 17.02
CA PRO A 238 -7.49 -19.66 17.54
C PRO A 238 -7.69 -19.62 19.07
N ASP A 239 -6.75 -19.03 19.81
CA ASP A 239 -6.84 -18.86 21.27
C ASP A 239 -7.66 -17.63 21.69
N GLY A 240 -8.19 -16.87 20.73
CA GLY A 240 -8.99 -15.67 20.94
C GLY A 240 -8.18 -14.38 21.02
N LYS A 241 -6.85 -14.43 20.93
CA LYS A 241 -6.00 -13.23 20.89
C LYS A 241 -6.25 -12.44 19.62
N GLN A 242 -6.44 -11.14 19.77
CA GLN A 242 -6.60 -10.22 18.64
C GLN A 242 -5.24 -10.00 17.95
N ASP A 243 -5.19 -10.24 16.64
CA ASP A 243 -4.13 -9.68 15.79
C ASP A 243 -4.44 -8.19 15.59
N LEU A 244 -3.44 -7.35 15.81
CA LEU A 244 -3.58 -5.91 15.83
C LEU A 244 -3.22 -5.27 14.49
N ILE A 245 -2.76 -6.04 13.50
CA ILE A 245 -2.24 -5.51 12.24
C ILE A 245 -2.70 -6.29 11.00
N HIS A 246 -2.84 -7.62 11.05
CA HIS A 246 -3.21 -8.41 9.88
C HIS A 246 -4.73 -8.46 9.69
N ALA A 247 -5.17 -8.26 8.45
CA ALA A 247 -6.59 -8.24 8.10
C ALA A 247 -7.24 -9.62 8.33
N SER A 248 -8.50 -9.62 8.79
CA SER A 248 -9.37 -10.79 8.72
C SER A 248 -9.84 -11.02 7.28
N ASP A 249 -10.68 -12.04 7.06
CA ASP A 249 -11.38 -12.22 5.78
C ASP A 249 -12.25 -11.01 5.41
N LEU A 250 -12.88 -10.37 6.39
CA LEU A 250 -13.69 -9.15 6.18
C LEU A 250 -12.80 -7.97 5.78
N GLY A 251 -11.65 -7.80 6.45
CA GLY A 251 -10.67 -6.79 6.09
C GLY A 251 -10.10 -7.04 4.69
N SER A 252 -9.74 -8.29 4.38
CA SER A 252 -9.20 -8.69 3.07
C SER A 252 -10.21 -8.45 1.95
N TYR A 253 -11.49 -8.75 2.17
CA TYR A 253 -12.56 -8.45 1.24
C TYR A 253 -12.68 -6.93 0.98
N LEU A 254 -12.72 -6.11 2.03
CA LEU A 254 -12.78 -4.65 1.91
C LEU A 254 -11.59 -4.09 1.11
N VAL A 255 -10.39 -4.61 1.37
CA VAL A 255 -9.18 -4.22 0.63
C VAL A 255 -9.22 -4.70 -0.82
N ALA A 256 -9.73 -5.91 -1.09
CA ALA A 256 -9.89 -6.42 -2.46
C ALA A 256 -10.90 -5.58 -3.26
N LEU A 257 -12.01 -5.15 -2.66
CA LEU A 257 -12.93 -4.19 -3.28
C LEU A 257 -12.24 -2.85 -3.59
N THR A 258 -11.37 -2.38 -2.69
CA THR A 258 -10.61 -1.14 -2.89
C THR A 258 -9.66 -1.26 -4.08
N HIS A 259 -8.93 -2.37 -4.18
CA HIS A 259 -8.10 -2.69 -5.34
C HIS A 259 -8.94 -2.76 -6.62
N TYR A 260 -10.08 -3.45 -6.59
CA TYR A 260 -11.00 -3.54 -7.73
C TYR A 260 -11.41 -2.15 -8.22
N ALA A 261 -11.89 -1.30 -7.30
CA ALA A 261 -12.42 0.01 -7.63
C ALA A 261 -11.34 0.92 -8.24
N VAL A 262 -10.12 0.91 -7.68
CA VAL A 262 -9.01 1.73 -8.18
C VAL A 262 -8.45 1.18 -9.49
N LEU A 263 -8.20 -0.13 -9.59
CA LEU A 263 -7.57 -0.72 -10.78
C LEU A 263 -8.50 -0.69 -11.98
N TYR A 264 -9.79 -0.96 -11.78
CA TYR A 264 -10.78 -1.07 -12.86
C TYR A 264 -11.63 0.16 -13.07
N HIS A 265 -11.55 1.15 -12.17
CA HIS A 265 -12.35 2.38 -12.23
C HIS A 265 -13.86 2.09 -12.26
N ARG A 266 -14.28 1.04 -11.56
CA ARG A 266 -15.66 0.54 -11.55
C ARG A 266 -16.18 0.52 -10.12
N SER A 267 -17.47 0.82 -9.97
CA SER A 267 -18.13 0.67 -8.68
C SER A 267 -18.16 -0.81 -8.29
N PRO A 268 -17.72 -1.18 -7.08
CA PRO A 268 -17.82 -2.54 -6.59
C PRO A 268 -19.23 -2.90 -6.10
N VAL A 269 -20.20 -1.98 -6.17
CA VAL A 269 -21.58 -2.22 -5.75
C VAL A 269 -22.23 -3.31 -6.58
N GLY A 270 -22.73 -4.35 -5.89
CA GLY A 270 -23.37 -5.50 -6.51
C GLY A 270 -22.42 -6.65 -6.85
N LEU A 271 -21.12 -6.52 -6.57
CA LEU A 271 -20.17 -7.63 -6.68
C LEU A 271 -20.46 -8.75 -5.67
N PRO A 272 -20.02 -9.99 -5.96
CA PRO A 272 -20.12 -11.09 -5.01
C PRO A 272 -19.33 -10.80 -3.73
N TYR A 273 -19.83 -11.32 -2.61
CA TYR A 273 -19.23 -11.14 -1.28
C TYR A 273 -18.92 -12.48 -0.57
N GLU A 274 -19.30 -13.60 -1.19
CA GLU A 274 -18.90 -14.95 -0.78
C GLU A 274 -17.73 -15.37 -1.67
N LEU A 275 -16.51 -15.25 -1.12
CA LEU A 275 -15.27 -15.50 -1.85
C LEU A 275 -14.47 -16.63 -1.21
N LEU A 276 -13.49 -17.13 -1.94
CA LEU A 276 -12.50 -18.09 -1.48
C LEU A 276 -11.22 -17.39 -1.02
N GLN A 277 -10.54 -18.01 -0.06
CA GLN A 277 -9.18 -17.71 0.34
C GLN A 277 -8.16 -18.26 -0.65
N SER A 278 -6.89 -17.91 -0.45
CA SER A 278 -5.79 -18.36 -1.31
C SER A 278 -5.53 -19.86 -1.31
N ASP A 279 -5.96 -20.58 -0.27
CA ASP A 279 -5.90 -22.04 -0.20
C ASP A 279 -7.15 -22.74 -0.78
N GLY A 280 -8.08 -21.97 -1.35
CA GLY A 280 -9.33 -22.46 -1.93
C GLY A 280 -10.45 -22.70 -0.92
N THR A 281 -10.23 -22.48 0.38
CA THR A 281 -11.29 -22.60 1.38
C THR A 281 -12.22 -21.37 1.35
N PRO A 282 -13.50 -21.51 1.74
CA PRO A 282 -14.39 -20.36 1.85
C PRO A 282 -13.86 -19.33 2.84
N ALA A 283 -13.83 -18.06 2.44
CA ALA A 283 -13.60 -16.96 3.36
C ALA A 283 -14.87 -16.66 4.17
N LYS A 284 -14.71 -16.16 5.39
CA LYS A 284 -15.83 -15.64 6.18
C LYS A 284 -16.43 -14.40 5.51
N ALA A 285 -17.57 -14.59 4.86
CA ALA A 285 -18.29 -13.53 4.17
C ALA A 285 -18.96 -12.54 5.15
N PRO A 286 -19.06 -11.24 4.79
CA PRO A 286 -19.96 -10.31 5.45
C PRO A 286 -21.43 -10.72 5.23
N THR A 287 -22.34 -10.19 6.06
CA THR A 287 -23.77 -10.28 5.74
C THR A 287 -24.09 -9.48 4.46
N PRO A 288 -25.18 -9.78 3.74
CA PRO A 288 -25.51 -9.06 2.50
C PRO A 288 -25.62 -7.54 2.69
N GLU A 289 -26.16 -7.10 3.83
CA GLU A 289 -26.25 -5.68 4.20
C GLU A 289 -24.87 -5.05 4.42
N VAL A 290 -24.01 -5.71 5.21
CA VAL A 290 -22.64 -5.22 5.46
C VAL A 290 -21.81 -5.22 4.17
N ALA A 291 -21.98 -6.24 3.31
CA ALA A 291 -21.33 -6.31 2.00
C ALA A 291 -21.68 -5.10 1.14
N ARG A 292 -22.97 -4.76 1.07
CA ARG A 292 -23.47 -3.60 0.32
C ARG A 292 -22.86 -2.29 0.85
N ILE A 293 -22.81 -2.12 2.16
CA ILE A 293 -22.22 -0.93 2.80
C ILE A 293 -20.72 -0.83 2.51
N MET A 294 -19.97 -1.94 2.63
CA MET A 294 -18.54 -1.98 2.30
C MET A 294 -18.30 -1.53 0.86
N GLN A 295 -19.08 -2.04 -0.10
CA GLN A 295 -18.98 -1.67 -1.51
C GLN A 295 -19.30 -0.17 -1.75
N GLU A 296 -20.29 0.38 -1.07
CA GLU A 296 -20.62 1.81 -1.16
C GLU A 296 -19.49 2.69 -0.60
N VAL A 297 -18.98 2.35 0.58
CA VAL A 297 -17.91 3.10 1.25
C VAL A 297 -16.64 3.10 0.39
N VAL A 298 -16.26 1.95 -0.16
CA VAL A 298 -15.12 1.86 -1.08
C VAL A 298 -15.28 2.83 -2.25
N TRP A 299 -16.46 2.84 -2.87
CA TRP A 299 -16.70 3.68 -4.03
C TRP A 299 -16.71 5.17 -3.70
N GLU A 300 -17.31 5.54 -2.57
CA GLU A 300 -17.33 6.89 -2.02
C GLU A 300 -15.90 7.42 -1.81
N VAL A 301 -15.04 6.64 -1.15
CA VAL A 301 -13.65 7.04 -0.88
C VAL A 301 -12.83 7.11 -2.17
N VAL A 302 -12.91 6.10 -3.03
CA VAL A 302 -12.12 6.05 -4.27
C VAL A 302 -12.45 7.21 -5.21
N THR A 303 -13.72 7.60 -5.28
CA THR A 303 -14.18 8.70 -6.16
C THR A 303 -14.14 10.08 -5.49
N SER A 304 -13.62 10.19 -4.27
CA SER A 304 -13.37 11.48 -3.58
C SER A 304 -11.89 11.77 -3.32
N TYR A 305 -11.00 10.86 -3.76
CA TYR A 305 -9.56 11.00 -3.62
C TYR A 305 -8.88 11.02 -5.00
N PRO A 306 -8.44 12.19 -5.51
CA PRO A 306 -7.86 12.34 -6.86
C PRO A 306 -6.62 11.48 -7.11
N LYS A 307 -5.80 11.24 -6.08
CA LYS A 307 -4.55 10.47 -6.23
C LYS A 307 -4.79 8.98 -6.53
N THR A 308 -6.03 8.50 -6.47
CA THR A 308 -6.41 7.17 -6.99
C THR A 308 -6.30 7.08 -8.51
N GLY A 309 -6.37 8.22 -9.22
CA GLY A 309 -6.47 8.27 -10.67
C GLY A 309 -7.87 7.95 -11.21
N VAL A 310 -8.84 7.63 -10.34
CA VAL A 310 -10.24 7.43 -10.73
C VAL A 310 -10.93 8.79 -10.90
N ALA A 311 -11.88 8.89 -11.84
CA ALA A 311 -12.67 10.11 -12.02
C ALA A 311 -13.47 10.43 -10.74
N GLN A 312 -13.40 11.69 -10.32
CA GLN A 312 -14.06 12.14 -9.09
C GLN A 312 -15.57 12.31 -9.29
N ARG A 313 -16.33 12.17 -8.20
CA ARG A 313 -17.80 12.33 -8.17
C ARG A 313 -18.26 13.59 -7.47
#